data_AF-A0A7V2SZ78-F1
#
_entry.id   AF-A0A7V2SZ78-F1
#
_cell.length_a   1.000
_cell.length_b   1.000
_cell.length_c   1.000
_cell.angle_alpha   90.00
_cell.angle_beta   90.00
_cell.angle_gamma   90.00
#
_symmetry.space_group_name_H-M   'P 1'
#
loop_
_entity.id
_entity.type
_entity.pdbx_description
1 polymer ?
#
loop_
_entity_poly.entity_id
_entity_poly.type
_entity_poly.pdbx_seq_one_letter_code
_entity_poly.pdbx_strand_id
1 'polypeptide(L)'
;MNVCPVPVLSRDKRIRLQAIRDYYESKIQCLELINNNPKLLRLACWDAPFEKTSLTDPKTRKKFVKMCLKYYKSKLKDVEKKLKKIN
;
A
#
# COMPACT_ATOMS: atom_id res chain seq x y z
N MET A 1 12.24 -5.11 11.50
CA MET A 1 11.21 -4.35 10.75
C MET A 1 9.86 -4.99 11.05
N ASN A 2 9.00 -4.31 11.82
CA ASN A 2 7.67 -4.83 12.18
C ASN A 2 6.73 -4.61 11.00
N VAL A 3 6.61 -5.61 10.13
CA VAL A 3 5.60 -5.66 9.08
C VAL A 3 4.25 -5.81 9.78
N CYS A 4 3.33 -4.87 9.57
CA CYS A 4 1.98 -4.97 10.14
C CYS A 4 1.34 -6.26 9.60
N PRO A 5 1.04 -7.26 10.44
CA PRO A 5 0.51 -8.52 9.95
C PRO A 5 -0.89 -8.27 9.40
N VAL A 6 -1.10 -8.54 8.11
CA VAL A 6 -2.45 -8.67 7.58
C VAL A 6 -3.10 -9.81 8.38
N PRO A 7 -4.21 -9.57 9.10
CA PRO A 7 -4.85 -10.61 9.88
C PRO A 7 -5.14 -11.81 8.97
N VAL A 8 -4.90 -13.02 9.48
CA VAL A 8 -5.24 -14.25 8.75
C VAL A 8 -6.76 -14.38 8.80
N LEU A 9 -7.44 -13.70 7.86
CA LEU A 9 -8.89 -13.52 7.86
C LEU A 9 -9.67 -14.82 7.64
N SER A 10 -9.06 -15.86 7.07
CA SER A 10 -9.71 -17.14 6.82
C SER A 10 -8.68 -18.25 6.54
N ARG A 11 -9.06 -19.51 6.75
CA ARG A 11 -8.31 -20.68 6.23
C ARG A 11 -8.28 -20.68 4.71
N ASP A 12 -9.27 -20.04 4.09
CA ASP A 12 -9.46 -20.04 2.66
C ASP A 12 -8.49 -19.08 1.94
N LYS A 13 -7.63 -19.65 1.09
CA LYS A 13 -6.52 -18.94 0.44
C LYS A 13 -7.03 -17.86 -0.52
N ARG A 14 -8.21 -18.08 -1.13
CA ARG A 14 -8.85 -17.13 -2.03
C ARG A 14 -9.34 -15.88 -1.31
N ILE A 15 -10.04 -16.06 -0.18
CA ILE A 15 -10.54 -14.96 0.67
C ILE A 15 -9.38 -14.11 1.17
N ARG A 16 -8.27 -14.74 1.60
CA ARG A 16 -7.07 -14.02 2.03
C ARG A 16 -6.48 -13.15 0.93
N LEU A 17 -6.37 -13.68 -0.29
CA LEU A 17 -5.82 -12.91 -1.40
C LEU A 17 -6.74 -11.78 -1.84
N GLN A 18 -8.06 -11.99 -1.79
CA GLN A 18 -9.03 -10.93 -2.08
C GLN A 18 -8.93 -9.80 -1.04
N ALA A 19 -8.88 -10.11 0.26
CA ALA A 19 -8.71 -9.09 1.29
C ALA A 19 -7.38 -8.32 1.17
N ILE A 20 -6.29 -9.00 0.80
CA ILE A 20 -5.01 -8.33 0.53
C ILE A 20 -5.11 -7.41 -0.69
N ARG A 21 -5.85 -7.82 -1.73
CA ARG A 21 -6.11 -6.98 -2.91
C ARG A 21 -6.89 -5.73 -2.50
N ASP A 22 -8.00 -5.91 -1.79
CA ASP A 22 -8.87 -4.81 -1.34
C ASP A 22 -8.11 -3.81 -0.44
N TYR A 23 -7.22 -4.32 0.42
CA TYR A 23 -6.32 -3.50 1.22
C TYR A 23 -5.41 -2.61 0.36
N TYR A 24 -4.75 -3.17 -0.65
CA TYR A 24 -3.86 -2.39 -1.52
C TYR A 24 -4.63 -1.43 -2.44
N GLU A 25 -5.81 -1.82 -2.95
CA GLU A 25 -6.71 -0.93 -3.69
C GLU A 25 -7.13 0.28 -2.84
N SER A 26 -7.57 0.04 -1.61
CA SER A 26 -7.97 1.09 -0.67
C SER A 26 -6.82 2.05 -0.35
N LYS A 27 -5.59 1.53 -0.20
CA LYS A 27 -4.37 2.34 0.00
C LYS A 27 -4.06 3.24 -1.19
N ILE A 28 -4.19 2.72 -2.42
CA ILE A 28 -3.95 3.50 -3.64
C ILE A 28 -4.97 4.64 -3.74
N GLN A 29 -6.26 4.36 -3.53
CA GLN A 29 -7.31 5.37 -3.54
C GLN A 29 -7.07 6.44 -2.47
N CYS A 30 -6.71 6.02 -1.25
CA CYS A 30 -6.38 6.94 -0.17
C CYS A 30 -5.21 7.87 -0.54
N LEU A 31 -4.17 7.36 -1.20
CA LEU A 31 -3.03 8.17 -1.64
C LEU A 31 -3.34 9.11 -2.81
N GLU A 32 -4.29 8.76 -3.66
CA GLU A 32 -4.77 9.62 -4.75
C GLU A 32 -5.66 10.75 -4.22
N LEU A 33 -6.38 10.53 -3.11
CA LEU A 33 -7.26 11.51 -2.46
C LEU A 33 -6.56 12.39 -1.42
N ILE A 34 -5.44 11.94 -0.82
CA ILE A 34 -4.74 12.72 0.20
C ILE A 34 -4.19 14.02 -0.41
N ASN A 35 -4.65 15.14 0.15
CA ASN A 35 -4.34 16.50 -0.28
C ASN A 35 -2.92 16.98 0.12
N ASN A 36 -1.92 16.08 0.09
CA ASN A 36 -0.51 16.32 0.45
C ASN A 36 -0.22 16.64 1.93
N ASN A 37 -1.11 16.30 2.87
CA ASN A 37 -0.81 16.43 4.30
C ASN A 37 0.31 15.44 4.69
N PRO A 38 1.49 15.91 5.12
CA PRO A 38 2.65 15.05 5.38
C PRO A 38 2.42 14.04 6.51
N LYS A 39 1.59 14.37 7.51
CA LYS A 39 1.26 13.45 8.60
C LYS A 39 0.39 12.29 8.10
N LEU A 40 -0.63 12.59 7.28
CA LEU A 40 -1.49 11.58 6.67
C LEU A 40 -0.72 10.70 5.67
N LEU A 41 0.17 11.28 4.88
CA LEU A 41 1.03 10.52 3.97
C LEU A 41 1.94 9.53 4.72
N ARG A 42 2.53 9.95 5.84
CA ARG A 42 3.33 9.06 6.69
C ARG A 42 2.52 7.91 7.29
N LEU A 43 1.28 8.19 7.69
CA LEU A 43 0.40 7.20 8.30
C LEU A 43 -0.15 6.22 7.24
N ALA A 44 -0.53 6.74 6.06
CA ALA A 44 -0.98 5.95 4.94
C ALA A 44 0.14 5.04 4.39
N CYS A 45 1.38 5.53 4.35
CA CYS A 45 2.53 4.79 3.79
C CYS A 45 3.41 4.10 4.84
N TRP A 46 2.92 3.90 6.07
CA TRP A 46 3.73 3.38 7.17
C TRP A 46 4.29 1.97 6.92
N ASP A 47 3.58 1.16 6.14
CA ASP A 47 3.92 -0.20 5.76
C ASP A 47 4.90 -0.28 4.57
N ALA A 48 5.16 0.84 3.88
CA ALA A 48 6.10 0.86 2.78
C ALA A 48 7.56 0.88 3.31
N PRO A 49 8.50 0.15 2.69
CA PRO A 49 9.89 0.01 3.15
C PRO A 49 10.75 1.23 2.78
N PHE A 50 10.19 2.44 2.80
CA PHE A 50 10.89 3.67 2.44
C PHE A 50 11.32 4.43 3.68
N GLU A 51 12.49 5.05 3.62
CA GLU A 51 12.99 5.88 4.71
C GLU A 51 12.01 7.02 4.99
N LYS A 52 11.76 7.26 6.27
CA LYS A 52 10.87 8.30 6.79
C LYS A 52 11.54 9.68 6.67
N THR A 53 11.96 10.03 5.46
CA THR A 53 12.51 11.33 5.09
C THR A 53 11.55 12.46 5.48
N SER A 54 12.08 13.67 5.68
CA SER A 54 11.23 14.81 6.02
C SER A 54 10.35 15.15 4.82
N LEU A 55 9.03 15.18 5.07
CA LEU A 55 8.01 15.51 4.07
C LEU A 55 7.66 17.01 4.09
N THR A 56 8.58 17.86 4.58
CA THR A 56 8.40 19.32 4.62
C THR A 56 8.31 19.87 3.19
N ASP A 57 9.19 19.41 2.30
CA ASP A 57 9.23 19.90 0.92
C ASP A 57 8.12 19.29 0.04
N PRO A 58 7.42 20.10 -0.76
CA PRO A 58 6.35 19.62 -1.65
C PRO A 58 6.88 18.74 -2.79
N LYS A 59 8.11 18.97 -3.26
CA LYS A 59 8.76 18.12 -4.29
C LYS A 59 9.07 16.72 -3.73
N THR A 60 9.63 16.67 -2.53
CA THR A 60 9.95 15.43 -1.81
C THR A 60 8.68 14.66 -1.49
N ARG A 61 7.60 15.34 -1.08
CA ARG A 61 6.27 14.75 -0.91
C ARG A 61 5.75 14.09 -2.18
N LYS A 62 5.76 14.79 -3.32
CA LYS A 62 5.32 14.22 -4.60
C LYS A 62 6.15 13.00 -5.00
N LYS A 63 7.48 13.03 -4.76
CA LYS A 63 8.37 11.89 -5.04
C LYS A 63 8.05 10.70 -4.14
N PHE A 64 7.83 10.94 -2.84
CA PHE A 64 7.47 9.92 -1.87
C PHE A 64 6.12 9.26 -2.20
N VAL A 65 5.10 10.06 -2.54
CA VAL A 65 3.79 9.56 -3.00
C VAL A 65 3.95 8.69 -4.25
N LYS A 66 4.72 9.13 -5.25
CA LYS A 66 5.00 8.33 -6.45
C LYS A 66 5.67 7.00 -6.13
N MET A 67 6.64 6.99 -5.21
CA MET A 67 7.31 5.75 -4.78
C MET A 67 6.34 4.80 -4.07
N CYS A 68 5.51 5.32 -3.17
CA CYS A 68 4.51 4.53 -2.45
C CYS A 68 3.46 3.95 -3.41
N LEU A 69 2.91 4.79 -4.30
CA LEU A 69 2.00 4.34 -5.35
C LEU A 69 2.62 3.24 -6.23
N LYS A 70 3.89 3.39 -6.62
CA LYS A 70 4.60 2.38 -7.42
C LYS A 70 4.73 1.06 -6.66
N TYR A 71 5.05 1.12 -5.36
CA TYR A 71 5.14 -0.07 -4.51
C TYR A 71 3.79 -0.78 -4.37
N TYR A 72 2.73 -0.05 -4.00
CA TYR A 72 1.40 -0.65 -3.83
C TYR A 72 0.83 -1.20 -5.14
N LYS A 73 1.01 -0.50 -6.27
CA LYS A 73 0.63 -1.01 -7.60
C LYS A 73 1.38 -2.28 -7.98
N SER A 74 2.66 -2.38 -7.63
CA SER A 74 3.43 -3.62 -7.85
C SER A 74 2.90 -4.77 -6.99
N LYS A 75 2.61 -4.52 -5.71
CA LYS A 75 2.04 -5.53 -4.81
C LYS A 75 0.66 -5.99 -5.24
N LEU A 76 -0.19 -5.06 -5.70
CA LEU A 76 -1.50 -5.38 -6.28
C LEU A 76 -1.35 -6.37 -7.46
N LYS A 77 -0.46 -6.07 -8.41
CA LYS A 77 -0.21 -6.95 -9.56
C LYS A 77 0.27 -8.35 -9.15
N ASP A 78 1.12 -8.44 -8.13
CA ASP A 78 1.57 -9.73 -7.61
C ASP A 78 0.43 -10.55 -6.98
N VAL A 79 -0.50 -9.88 -6.30
CA VAL A 79 -1.69 -10.50 -5.69
C VAL A 79 -2.68 -10.93 -6.76
N GLU A 80 -2.93 -10.09 -7.77
CA GLU A 80 -3.78 -10.42 -8.93
C GLU A 80 -3.23 -11.62 -9.70
N LYS A 81 -1.92 -11.70 -9.93
CA LYS A 81 -1.28 -12.87 -10.53
C LYS A 81 -1.48 -14.14 -9.71
N LYS A 82 -1.47 -14.04 -8.38
CA LYS A 82 -1.74 -15.18 -7.49
C LYS A 82 -3.21 -15.60 -7.51
N LEU A 83 -4.13 -14.64 -7.59
CA LEU A 83 -5.58 -14.92 -7.74
C LEU A 83 -5.86 -15.64 -9.07
N LYS A 84 -5.28 -15.16 -10.18
CA LYS A 84 -5.41 -15.80 -11.50
C LYS A 84 -4.85 -17.22 -11.60
N LYS A 85 -3.96 -17.62 -10.67
CA LYS A 85 -3.41 -18.99 -10.61
C LYS A 85 -4.25 -19.93 -9.75
N ILE A 86 -5.20 -19.41 -8.97
CA ILE A 86 -6.07 -20.18 -8.08
C ILE A 86 -7.44 -20.41 -8.70
N ASN A 87 -7.91 -19.47 -9.53
CA ASN A 87 -8.95 -19.73 -10.53
C ASN A 87 -8.40 -20.58 -11.66
#